data_AF-A0A0R2B2N2-F1
#
_entry.id   AF-A0A0R2B2N2-F1
#
_cell.length_a   1.000
_cell.length_b   1.000
_cell.length_c   1.000
_cell.angle_alpha   90.00
_cell.angle_beta   90.00
_cell.angle_gamma   90.00
#
_symmetry.space_group_name_H-M   'P 1'
#
loop_
_entity.id
_entity.type
_entity.pdbx_description
1 polymer ?
#
loop_
_entity_poly.entity_id
_entity_poly.type
_entity_poly.pdbx_seq_one_letter_code
_entity_poly.pdbx_strand_id
1 'polypeptide(L)'
;MDLLEIMTQIKANNERRLDEWRSKAYMDHRLSELVAFAVNDPAKMPKVEEAYPFVQDDVDQTAQVSPEENDWKKDQALFMQQAQRIRQFNEDKKGGVESES
;
A
#
# COMPACT_ATOMS: atom_id res chain seq x y z
N MET A 1 13.00 29.21 -28.86
CA MET A 1 12.38 29.30 -27.53
C MET A 1 11.98 30.74 -27.31
N ASP A 2 10.68 30.99 -27.36
CA ASP A 2 10.11 32.31 -27.09
C ASP A 2 9.86 32.46 -25.58
N LEU A 3 9.92 33.69 -25.07
CA LEU A 3 9.79 34.00 -23.65
C LEU A 3 8.38 33.64 -23.13
N LEU A 4 7.39 33.75 -24.00
CA LEU A 4 6.01 33.30 -23.79
C LEU A 4 5.92 31.79 -23.59
N GLU A 5 6.63 31.01 -24.42
CA GLU A 5 6.65 29.54 -24.34
C GLU A 5 7.24 29.07 -22.99
N ILE A 6 8.34 29.69 -22.56
CA ILE A 6 8.97 29.42 -21.26
C ILE A 6 7.99 29.73 -20.12
N MET A 7 7.30 30.86 -20.16
CA MET A 7 6.31 31.22 -19.13
C MET A 7 5.13 30.25 -19.08
N THR A 8 4.66 29.76 -20.24
CA THR A 8 3.59 28.75 -20.28
C THR A 8 4.04 27.41 -19.69
N GLN A 9 5.28 26.97 -19.97
CA GLN A 9 5.85 25.77 -19.38
C GLN A 9 6.05 25.89 -17.87
N ILE A 10 6.52 27.03 -17.38
CA ILE A 10 6.67 27.27 -15.93
C ILE A 10 5.32 27.18 -15.23
N LYS A 11 4.26 27.79 -15.79
CA LYS A 11 2.90 27.70 -15.25
C LYS A 11 2.39 26.26 -15.23
N ALA A 12 2.50 25.56 -16.36
CA ALA A 12 2.06 24.17 -16.46
C ALA A 12 2.79 23.24 -15.47
N ASN A 13 4.10 23.45 -15.26
CA ASN A 13 4.86 22.67 -14.28
C ASN A 13 4.46 22.99 -12.84
N ASN A 14 4.18 24.25 -12.52
CA ASN A 14 3.68 24.62 -11.19
C ASN A 14 2.30 24.03 -10.91
N GLU A 15 1.40 24.01 -11.89
CA GLU A 15 0.08 23.39 -11.76
C GLU A 15 0.20 21.88 -11.53
N ARG A 16 0.99 21.17 -12.34
CA ARG A 16 1.25 19.73 -12.12
C ARG A 16 1.80 19.43 -10.74
N ARG A 17 2.76 20.23 -10.27
CA ARG A 17 3.30 20.07 -8.90
C ARG A 17 2.22 20.33 -7.87
N LEU A 18 1.40 21.38 -8.00
CA LEU A 18 0.32 21.63 -7.05
C LEU A 18 -0.67 20.47 -6.97
N ASP A 19 -1.03 19.87 -8.10
CA ASP A 19 -1.95 18.74 -8.13
C ASP A 19 -1.34 17.47 -7.53
N GLU A 20 -0.05 17.20 -7.79
CA GLU A 20 0.69 16.10 -7.16
C GLU A 20 0.75 16.25 -5.62
N TRP A 21 0.94 17.47 -5.12
CA TRP A 21 1.00 17.72 -3.69
C TRP A 21 -0.38 17.59 -3.03
N ARG A 22 -1.43 18.01 -3.73
CA ARG A 22 -2.82 17.84 -3.29
C ARG A 22 -3.22 16.37 -3.24
N SER A 23 -2.90 15.60 -4.29
CA SER A 23 -3.22 14.16 -4.31
C SER A 23 -2.48 13.42 -3.21
N LYS A 24 -1.20 13.75 -2.98
CA LYS A 24 -0.41 13.19 -1.89
C LYS A 24 -1.00 13.50 -0.51
N ALA A 25 -1.34 14.76 -0.25
CA ALA A 25 -1.96 15.16 1.02
C ALA A 25 -3.29 14.43 1.26
N TYR A 26 -4.11 14.26 0.22
CA TYR A 26 -5.37 13.52 0.31
C TYR A 26 -5.11 12.03 0.65
N MET A 27 -4.14 11.40 -0.02
CA MET A 27 -3.77 10.01 0.25
C MET A 27 -3.25 9.81 1.67
N ASP A 28 -2.35 10.68 2.14
CA ASP A 28 -1.78 10.57 3.49
C ASP A 28 -2.84 10.74 4.58
N HIS A 29 -3.79 11.66 4.38
CA HIS A 29 -4.94 11.82 5.28
C HIS A 29 -5.79 10.57 5.33
N ARG A 30 -6.15 10.03 4.15
CA ARG A 30 -6.99 8.84 4.06
C ARG A 30 -6.30 7.59 4.61
N LEU A 31 -5.00 7.45 4.41
CA LEU A 31 -4.19 6.40 5.01
C LEU A 31 -4.23 6.49 6.54
N SER A 32 -4.08 7.70 7.09
CA SER A 32 -4.11 7.92 8.53
C SER A 32 -5.47 7.53 9.14
N GLU A 33 -6.58 7.85 8.44
CA GLU A 33 -7.91 7.38 8.81
C GLU A 33 -8.01 5.85 8.78
N LEU A 34 -7.54 5.22 7.70
CA LEU A 34 -7.55 3.76 7.56
C LEU A 34 -6.74 3.06 8.65
N VAL A 35 -5.57 3.61 9.02
CA VAL A 35 -4.75 3.09 10.13
C VAL A 35 -5.48 3.24 11.46
N ALA A 36 -6.14 4.38 11.71
CA ALA A 36 -6.95 4.56 12.91
C ALA A 36 -8.12 3.57 12.98
N PHE A 37 -8.79 3.30 11.86
CA PHE A 37 -9.84 2.27 11.79
C PHE A 37 -9.28 0.86 12.01
N ALA A 38 -8.15 0.50 11.40
CA ALA A 38 -7.54 -0.82 11.53
C ALA A 38 -7.12 -1.14 12.98
N VAL A 39 -6.66 -0.14 13.73
CA VAL A 39 -6.22 -0.31 15.13
C VAL A 39 -7.39 -0.33 16.12
N ASN A 40 -8.48 0.39 15.84
CA ASN A 40 -9.60 0.53 16.78
C ASN A 40 -10.77 -0.44 16.49
N ASP A 41 -11.24 -0.51 15.24
CA ASP A 41 -12.38 -1.36 14.83
C ASP A 41 -12.26 -1.77 13.35
N PRO A 42 -11.63 -2.92 13.05
CA PRO A 42 -11.40 -3.37 11.69
C PRO A 42 -12.70 -3.71 10.92
N ALA A 43 -13.84 -3.87 11.60
CA ALA A 43 -15.12 -4.15 10.96
C ALA A 43 -15.74 -2.91 10.26
N LYS A 44 -15.27 -1.70 10.60
CA LYS A 44 -15.71 -0.43 9.99
C LYS A 44 -14.79 0.10 8.91
N MET A 45 -13.85 -0.73 8.43
CA MET A 45 -12.93 -0.33 7.38
C MET A 45 -13.72 0.07 6.10
N PRO A 46 -13.58 1.31 5.62
CA PRO A 46 -14.27 1.73 4.40
C PRO A 46 -13.73 0.96 3.19
N LYS A 47 -14.60 0.68 2.22
CA LYS A 47 -14.23 -0.05 1.00
C LYS A 47 -13.28 0.80 0.14
N VAL A 48 -12.42 0.14 -0.63
CA VAL A 48 -11.38 0.77 -1.46
C VAL A 48 -11.96 1.84 -2.40
N GLU A 49 -13.13 1.57 -2.97
CA GLU A 49 -13.86 2.47 -3.87
C GLU A 49 -14.33 3.78 -3.20
N GLU A 50 -14.63 3.73 -1.90
CA GLU A 50 -15.07 4.90 -1.13
C GLU A 50 -13.89 5.70 -0.59
N ALA A 51 -12.73 5.05 -0.43
CA ALA A 51 -11.52 5.71 0.03
C ALA A 51 -10.83 6.53 -1.05
N TYR A 52 -10.90 6.10 -2.31
CA TYR A 52 -10.21 6.73 -3.43
C TYR A 52 -11.14 6.89 -4.65
N PRO A 53 -11.94 7.99 -4.69
CA PRO A 53 -12.87 8.23 -5.78
C PRO A 53 -12.19 8.37 -7.16
N PHE A 54 -10.91 8.73 -7.20
CA PHE A 54 -10.12 8.84 -8.43
C PHE A 54 -9.79 7.50 -9.08
N VAL A 55 -9.94 6.38 -8.38
CA VAL A 55 -9.67 5.05 -8.95
C VAL A 55 -10.74 4.66 -9.96
N GLN A 56 -11.98 5.17 -9.83
CA GLN A 56 -13.07 4.88 -10.77
C GLN A 56 -12.76 5.31 -12.21
N ASP A 57 -12.08 6.46 -12.38
CA ASP A 57 -11.73 6.98 -13.71
C ASP A 57 -10.60 6.16 -14.39
N ASP A 58 -9.76 5.46 -13.61
CA ASP A 58 -8.66 4.63 -14.10
C ASP A 58 -9.07 3.15 -14.33
N VAL A 59 -10.18 2.68 -13.75
CA VAL A 59 -10.62 1.28 -13.93
C VAL A 59 -11.06 1.02 -15.37
N ASP A 60 -11.65 2.00 -16.05
CA ASP A 60 -12.09 1.86 -17.45
C ASP A 60 -10.91 1.77 -18.44
N GLN A 61 -9.70 2.19 -18.04
CA GLN A 61 -8.49 2.12 -18.89
C GLN A 61 -7.56 0.95 -18.56
N THR A 62 -7.72 0.29 -17.40
CA THR A 62 -6.79 -0.75 -16.90
C THR A 62 -7.24 -2.18 -17.15
N ALA A 63 -8.27 -2.42 -17.95
CA ALA A 63 -8.73 -3.76 -18.35
C ALA A 63 -7.69 -4.59 -19.15
N GLN A 64 -6.49 -4.05 -19.42
CA GLN A 64 -5.39 -4.74 -20.12
C GLN A 64 -4.11 -4.93 -19.29
N VAL A 65 -4.15 -4.83 -17.96
CA VAL A 65 -2.99 -5.26 -17.17
C VAL A 65 -3.03 -6.79 -17.03
N SER A 66 -2.30 -7.44 -17.93
CA SER A 66 -1.88 -8.85 -17.86
C SER A 66 -1.59 -9.28 -16.41
N PRO A 67 -1.92 -10.52 -16.01
CA PRO A 67 -1.65 -11.03 -14.67
C PRO A 67 -0.14 -11.26 -14.51
N GLU A 68 0.64 -10.18 -14.44
CA GLU A 68 1.99 -10.25 -13.88
C GLU A 68 1.83 -10.77 -12.46
N GLU A 69 2.47 -11.91 -12.22
CA GLU A 69 2.39 -12.71 -11.02
C GLU A 69 2.51 -11.83 -9.77
N ASN A 70 1.35 -11.48 -9.19
CA ASN A 70 1.17 -10.78 -7.94
C ASN A 70 2.30 -11.04 -6.93
N ASP A 71 3.29 -10.14 -6.88
CA ASP A 71 4.47 -10.25 -6.03
C ASP A 71 4.10 -10.40 -4.54
N TRP A 72 2.97 -9.83 -4.13
CA TRP A 72 2.45 -9.98 -2.77
C TRP A 72 2.18 -11.43 -2.38
N LYS A 73 1.84 -12.31 -3.33
CA LYS A 73 1.63 -13.75 -3.06
C LYS A 73 2.96 -14.45 -2.77
N LYS A 74 4.04 -14.02 -3.43
CA LYS A 74 5.40 -14.51 -3.17
C LYS A 74 5.84 -14.09 -1.77
N ASP A 75 5.57 -12.85 -1.40
CA ASP A 75 5.87 -12.32 -0.07
C ASP A 75 5.06 -13.03 1.03
N GLN A 76 3.76 -13.28 0.80
CA GLN A 76 2.91 -14.02 1.72
C GLN A 76 3.45 -15.43 2.01
N ALA A 77 3.89 -16.14 0.97
CA ALA A 77 4.49 -17.47 1.12
C ALA A 77 5.80 -17.42 1.93
N LEU A 78 6.64 -16.41 1.70
CA LEU A 78 7.89 -16.21 2.43
C LEU A 78 7.63 -15.97 3.92
N PHE A 79 6.65 -15.13 4.25
CA PHE A 79 6.23 -14.86 5.64
C PHE A 79 5.74 -16.13 6.34
N MET A 80 4.91 -16.94 5.68
CA MET A 80 4.42 -18.19 6.26
C MET A 80 5.57 -19.17 6.54
N GLN A 81 6.52 -19.30 5.62
CA GLN A 81 7.68 -20.18 5.80
C GLN A 81 8.55 -19.72 7.00
N GLN A 82 8.77 -18.42 7.16
CA GLN A 82 9.51 -17.88 8.30
C GLN A 82 8.77 -18.11 9.63
N ALA A 83 7.46 -17.88 9.66
CA ALA A 83 6.65 -18.13 10.85
C ALA A 83 6.67 -19.61 11.26
N GLN A 84 6.65 -20.53 10.31
CA GLN A 84 6.80 -21.97 10.57
C GLN A 84 8.16 -22.30 11.19
N ARG A 85 9.26 -21.75 10.65
CA ARG A 85 10.60 -21.94 11.22
C ARG A 85 10.71 -21.43 12.66
N ILE A 86 10.11 -20.28 12.96
CA ILE A 86 10.09 -19.72 14.33
C ILE A 86 9.29 -20.61 15.28
N ARG A 87 8.16 -21.16 14.82
CA ARG A 87 7.35 -22.10 15.61
C ARG A 87 8.13 -23.37 15.94
N GLN A 88 8.76 -23.98 14.95
CA GLN A 88 9.60 -25.17 15.12
C GLN A 88 10.76 -24.91 16.09
N PHE A 89 11.48 -23.80 15.92
CA PHE A 89 12.55 -23.41 16.84
C PHE A 89 12.07 -23.23 18.29
N ASN A 90 10.88 -22.64 18.48
CA ASN A 90 10.30 -22.47 19.80
C ASN A 90 9.79 -23.78 20.42
N GLU A 91 9.34 -24.73 19.61
CA GLU A 91 8.95 -26.08 20.05
C GLU A 91 10.17 -26.91 20.44
N ASP A 92 11.23 -26.89 19.64
CA ASP A 92 12.50 -27.56 19.93
C ASP A 92 13.18 -27.00 21.18
N LYS A 93 13.13 -25.67 21.37
CA LYS A 93 13.64 -25.01 22.58
C LYS A 93 12.81 -25.33 23.82
N LYS A 94 11.51 -25.61 23.69
CA LYS A 94 10.67 -26.06 24.81
C LYS A 94 10.92 -27.53 25.15
N GLY A 95 11.17 -28.39 24.16
CA GLY A 95 11.51 -29.80 24.38
C GLY A 95 12.86 -30.03 25.08
N GLY A 96 13.82 -29.10 24.95
CA GLY A 96 15.12 -29.19 25.62
C GLY A 96 15.14 -28.81 27.11
N VAL A 97 14.04 -28.27 27.66
CA VAL A 97 13.97 -27.90 29.10
C VAL A 97 13.29 -28.99 29.94
N GLU A 98 12.61 -29.96 29.32
CA GLU A 98 11.96 -31.09 30.02
C GLU A 98 12.84 -32.34 30.14
N SER A 99 14.04 -32.36 29.54
CA SER A 99 14.98 -33.49 29.60
C SER A 99 16.20 -33.29 30.52
N GLU A 100 16.17 -32.27 31.38
CA GLU A 100 17.14 -32.08 32.47
C GLU A 100 16.38 -31.82 33.78
N SER A 101 15.80 -32.86 34.37
CA SER A 101 15.35 -32.90 35.78
C SER A 101 15.32 -34.34 36.28
#